data_AF-A0A6P2MG63-F1
#
_entry.id   AF-A0A6P2MG63-F1
#
_cell.length_a   1.000
_cell.length_b   1.000
_cell.length_c   1.000
_cell.angle_alpha   90.00
_cell.angle_beta   90.00
_cell.angle_gamma   90.00
#
_symmetry.space_group_name_H-M   'P 1'
#
loop_
_entity.id
_entity.type
_entity.pdbx_description
1 polymer ?
#
loop_
_entity_poly.entity_id
_entity_poly.type
_entity_poly.pdbx_seq_one_letter_code
_entity_poly.pdbx_strand_id
1 'polypeptide(L)' 'MLIKLTRTNAVNPVHVVSANIEHRERDTRLIVELVTSSVIYVTHNLYDGVDVYKLHQALVDAKAD' A
#
# COMPACT_ATOMS: atom_id res chain seq x y z
N MET A 1 -5.84 7.99 11.55
CA MET A 1 -4.62 8.24 10.76
C MET A 1 -4.89 7.90 9.30
N LEU A 2 -4.38 8.67 8.34
CA LEU A 2 -4.48 8.34 6.91
C LEU A 2 -3.09 8.04 6.36
N ILE A 3 -2.95 6.92 5.65
CA ILE A 3 -1.71 6.54 4.98
C ILE A 3 -1.84 6.86 3.50
N LYS A 4 -0.98 7.75 3.01
CA LYS A 4 -0.92 8.12 1.60
C LYS A 4 -0.20 7.01 0.82
N LEU A 5 -0.89 6.41 -0.14
CA LEU A 5 -0.37 5.30 -0.95
C LEU A 5 0.32 5.81 -2.23
N THR A 6 -0.27 6.82 -2.87
CA THR A 6 0.27 7.47 -4.07
C THR A 6 -0.01 8.97 -3.98
N ARG A 7 0.34 9.74 -5.03
CA ARG A 7 0.00 11.17 -5.10
C ARG A 7 -1.51 11.43 -4.96
N THR A 8 -2.34 10.54 -5.50
CA THR A 8 -3.81 10.71 -5.57
C THR A 8 -4.58 9.79 -4.63
N ASN A 9 -3.94 8.73 -4.10
CA ASN A 9 -4.61 7.73 -3.28
C ASN A 9 -4.12 7.78 -1.83
N ALA A 10 -5.05 7.71 -0.90
CA ALA A 10 -4.79 7.53 0.52
C ALA A 10 -5.82 6.55 1.09
N VAL A 11 -5.45 5.86 2.16
CA VAL A 11 -6.30 4.87 2.81
C VAL A 11 -6.29 5.06 4.33
N ASN A 12 -7.42 4.76 4.97
CA ASN A 12 -7.46 4.59 6.41
C ASN A 12 -6.99 3.16 6.74
N PRO A 13 -5.92 2.96 7.54
CA PRO A 13 -5.41 1.63 7.90
C PRO A 13 -6.47 0.70 8.51
N VAL A 14 -7.44 1.26 9.22
CA VAL A 14 -8.58 0.50 9.80
C VAL A 14 -9.43 -0.19 8.73
N HIS A 15 -9.49 0.38 7.52
CA HIS A 15 -10.24 -0.18 6.40
C HIS A 15 -9.42 -1.14 5.54
N VAL A 16 -8.14 -1.34 5.86
CA VAL A 16 -7.28 -2.27 5.14
C VAL A 16 -7.51 -3.66 5.73
N VAL A 17 -7.75 -4.64 4.89
CA VAL A 17 -7.87 -6.05 5.27
C VAL A 17 -6.50 -6.69 5.20
N SER A 18 -5.86 -6.61 4.05
CA SER A 18 -4.54 -7.18 3.79
C SER A 18 -3.67 -6.19 3.01
N ALA A 19 -2.36 -6.29 3.20
CA ALA A 19 -1.35 -5.56 2.44
C ALA A 19 -0.25 -6.56 2.11
N ASN A 20 0.05 -6.76 0.83
CA ASN A 20 1.01 -7.76 0.36
C ASN A 20 1.93 -7.17 -0.71
N ILE A 21 3.22 -7.47 -0.61
CA ILE A 21 4.18 -7.13 -1.65
C ILE A 21 4.24 -8.29 -2.65
N GLU A 22 4.13 -7.95 -3.93
CA GLU A 22 4.29 -8.88 -5.02
C GLU A 22 5.46 -8.43 -5.92
N HIS A 23 6.40 -9.34 -6.14
CA HIS A 23 7.50 -9.16 -7.07
C HIS A 23 7.10 -9.73 -8.43
N ARG A 24 7.20 -8.90 -9.48
CA ARG A 24 7.01 -9.31 -10.86
C ARG A 24 8.32 -9.20 -11.62
N GLU A 25 8.36 -9.75 -12.83
CA GLU A 25 9.54 -9.70 -13.70
C GLU A 25 10.03 -8.28 -14.01
N ARG A 26 9.13 -7.28 -14.00
CA ARG A 26 9.44 -5.89 -14.41
C ARG A 26 9.37 -4.87 -13.28
N ASP A 27 8.63 -5.18 -12.22
CA ASP A 27 8.34 -4.23 -11.14
C ASP A 27 7.98 -4.94 -9.84
N THR A 28 8.02 -4.20 -8.74
CA THR A 28 7.48 -4.64 -7.45
C THR A 28 6.24 -3.81 -7.15
N ARG A 29 5.13 -4.44 -6.74
CA ARG A 29 3.90 -3.74 -6.36
C ARG A 29 3.46 -4.10 -4.95
N LEU A 30 2.80 -3.15 -4.29
CA LEU A 30 2.01 -3.36 -3.09
C LEU A 30 0.54 -3.52 -3.49
N ILE A 31 -0.06 -4.62 -3.04
CA ILE A 31 -1.48 -4.93 -3.18
C ILE A 31 -2.12 -4.62 -1.83
N VAL A 32 -3.08 -3.70 -1.80
CA VAL A 32 -3.83 -3.33 -0.61
C VAL A 32 -5.29 -3.70 -0.81
N GLU A 33 -5.79 -4.62 -0.01
CA GLU A 33 -7.19 -5.03 -0.02
C GLU A 33 -7.96 -4.26 1.05
N LEU A 34 -9.13 -3.75 0.70
CA LEU A 34 -9.99 -2.99 1.60
C LEU A 34 -11.20 -3.81 2.06
N VAL A 35 -11.80 -3.38 3.17
CA VAL A 35 -13.04 -3.97 3.72
C VAL A 35 -14.22 -3.93 2.74
N THR A 36 -14.17 -3.05 1.74
CA THR A 36 -15.16 -2.94 0.66
C THR A 36 -14.92 -3.95 -0.48
N SER A 37 -14.03 -4.92 -0.29
CA SER A 37 -13.53 -5.84 -1.33
C SER A 37 -12.87 -5.13 -2.53
N SER A 38 -12.48 -3.86 -2.34
CA SER A 38 -11.74 -3.10 -3.35
C SER A 38 -10.24 -3.38 -3.20
N VAL A 39 -9.54 -3.52 -4.32
CA VAL A 39 -8.09 -3.75 -4.33
C VAL A 39 -7.38 -2.56 -4.95
N ILE A 40 -6.43 -1.99 -4.22
CA ILE A 40 -5.56 -0.91 -4.69
C ILE A 40 -4.20 -1.52 -5.02
N TYR A 41 -3.71 -1.23 -6.23
CA TYR A 41 -2.38 -1.60 -6.67
C TYR A 41 -1.47 -0.38 -6.66
N VAL A 42 -0.33 -0.50 -6.00
CA VAL A 42 0.68 0.55 -5.88
C VAL A 42 1.99 0.01 -6.40
N THR A 43 2.44 0.46 -7.57
CA THR A 43 3.73 0.04 -8.12
C THR A 43 4.87 0.86 -7.53
N HIS A 44 5.96 0.19 -7.16
CA HIS A 44 7.19 0.84 -6.70
C HIS A 44 7.76 1.67 -7.85
N ASN A 45 7.96 2.95 -7.61
CA ASN A 45 8.46 3.87 -8.62
C ASN A 45 9.36 4.93 -7.97
N LEU A 46 10.64 4.92 -8.36
CA LEU A 46 11.63 5.89 -7.90
C LEU A 46 11.33 7.31 -8.41
N TYR A 47 10.73 7.45 -9.60
CA TYR A 47 10.41 8.74 -10.19
C TYR A 47 9.20 9.40 -9.51
N ASP A 48 8.22 8.60 -9.09
CA ASP A 48 7.05 9.09 -8.33
C ASP A 48 7.30 9.10 -6.82
N GLY A 49 8.50 8.68 -6.37
CA GLY A 49 8.87 8.61 -4.96
C GLY A 49 8.08 7.57 -4.15
N VAL A 50 7.50 6.58 -4.82
CA VAL A 50 6.67 5.54 -4.20
C VAL A 50 7.55 4.37 -3.79
N ASP A 51 7.75 4.22 -2.48
CA ASP A 51 8.45 3.10 -1.88
C ASP A 51 7.46 2.12 -1.24
N VAL A 52 7.15 1.04 -1.96
CA VAL A 52 6.18 0.01 -1.52
C VAL A 52 6.57 -0.69 -0.22
N TYR A 53 7.86 -0.76 0.12
CA TYR A 53 8.29 -1.39 1.38
C TYR A 53 7.99 -0.50 2.57
N LYS A 54 8.27 0.80 2.45
CA LYS A 54 7.92 1.78 3.48
C LYS A 54 6.41 1.90 3.66
N LEU A 55 5.66 1.88 2.56
CA LEU A 55 4.19 1.91 2.62
C LEU A 55 3.63 0.65 3.27
N HIS A 56 4.16 -0.52 2.93
CA HIS A 56 3.78 -1.78 3.56
C HIS A 56 4.06 -1.73 5.07
N GLN A 57 5.26 -1.31 5.47
CA GLN A 57 5.62 -1.18 6.89
C GLN A 57 4.68 -0.22 7.62
N ALA A 58 4.40 0.95 7.05
CA ALA A 58 3.49 1.92 7.65
C ALA A 58 2.07 1.36 7.84
N LEU A 59 1.59 0.53 6.90
CA LEU A 59 0.29 -0.13 7.01
C LEU A 59 0.27 -1.22 8.09
N VAL A 60 1.37 -1.95 8.25
CA VAL A 60 1.54 -2.96 9.31
C VAL A 60 1.60 -2.29 10.67
N ASP A 61 2.43 -1.25 10.82
CA ASP A 61 2.59 -0.51 12.07
C ASP A 61 1.27 0.11 12.52
N ALA A 62 0.53 0.74 11.59
CA ALA A 62 -0.74 1.36 11.90
C ALA A 62 -1.89 0.38 12.21
N LYS A 63 -1.68 -0.93 12.04
CA LYS A 63 -2.61 -1.98 12.48
C LYS A 63 -2.22 -2.61 13.82
N ALA A 64 -0.99 -2.40 14.27
CA ALA A 64 -0.50 -2.90 15.56
C ALA A 64 -0.87 -1.96 16.73
N ASP A 65 -1.21 -0.70 16.42
CA ASP A 65 -1.84 0.30 17.30
C ASP A 65 -3.37 0.11 17.38
#